data_AF-A0A1Y3MQZ4-F1
#
_entry.id   AF-A0A1Y3MQZ4-F1
#
_cell.length_a   1.000
_cell.length_b   1.000
_cell.length_c   1.000
_cell.angle_alpha   90.00
_cell.angle_beta   90.00
_cell.angle_gamma   90.00
#
_symmetry.space_group_name_H-M   'P 1'
#
loop_
_entity.id
_entity.type
_entity.pdbx_description
1 polymer ?
#
loop_
_entity_poly.entity_id
_entity_poly.type
_entity_poly.pdbx_seq_one_letter_code
_entity_poly.pdbx_strand_id
1 'polypeptide(L)'
;MKFSKLNLELLFFVTSVFANSPIGFGNKATGGEGGVEYHVNTFKELINALDNNGNPTAPKIIYIDSPMNGLIDENGKEITAEDLVPGYSFQKYLECFSNDGLQWFDTDECNKIENLRKQGTPIQEKYTKAIIPSNTSIIGSGDNTQLEEVSLNINNADNVVIKNLSI
;
A
#
# COMPACT_ATOMS: atom_id res chain seq x y z
N MET A 1 68.79 -3.66 -24.61
CA MET A 1 68.27 -3.17 -23.32
C MET A 1 66.78 -2.87 -23.48
N LYS A 2 65.92 -3.58 -22.74
CA LYS A 2 64.46 -3.44 -22.79
C LYS A 2 64.04 -2.28 -21.88
N PHE A 3 63.29 -1.31 -22.39
CA PHE A 3 62.56 -0.36 -21.56
C PHE A 3 61.13 -0.86 -21.36
N SER A 4 60.81 -1.18 -20.10
CA SER A 4 59.49 -1.57 -19.64
C SER A 4 58.55 -0.37 -19.65
N LYS A 5 57.39 -0.49 -20.29
CA LYS A 5 56.26 0.43 -20.08
C LYS A 5 55.40 -0.16 -18.95
N LEU A 6 55.40 0.48 -17.79
CA LEU A 6 54.44 0.23 -16.72
C LEU A 6 53.13 0.92 -17.11
N ASN A 7 52.09 0.17 -17.46
CA ASN A 7 50.72 0.70 -17.48
C ASN A 7 50.15 0.49 -16.08
N LEU A 8 49.88 1.60 -15.40
CA LEU A 8 49.20 1.61 -14.11
C LEU A 8 47.71 1.82 -14.39
N GLU A 9 46.97 0.74 -14.60
CA GLU A 9 45.51 0.81 -14.61
C GLU A 9 45.02 0.87 -13.16
N LEU A 10 44.52 2.04 -12.79
CA LEU A 10 43.86 2.30 -11.53
C LEU A 10 42.44 1.70 -11.61
N LEU A 11 42.28 0.47 -11.13
CA LEU A 11 40.98 -0.16 -10.94
C LEU A 11 40.24 0.55 -9.80
N PHE A 12 39.29 1.42 -10.15
CA PHE A 12 38.26 1.90 -9.22
C PHE A 12 37.33 0.73 -8.89
N PHE A 13 37.57 0.07 -7.76
CA PHE A 13 36.56 -0.80 -7.15
C PHE A 13 35.47 0.08 -6.53
N VAL A 14 34.37 0.26 -7.25
CA VAL A 14 33.12 0.72 -6.64
C VAL A 14 32.58 -0.47 -5.86
N THR A 15 32.78 -0.49 -4.54
CA THR A 15 32.08 -1.43 -3.68
C THR A 15 30.63 -0.97 -3.59
N SER A 16 29.75 -1.53 -4.42
CA SER A 16 28.32 -1.42 -4.20
C SER A 16 28.00 -2.13 -2.88
N VAL A 17 27.70 -1.35 -1.85
CA VAL A 17 27.16 -1.88 -0.60
C VAL A 17 25.71 -2.25 -0.90
N PHE A 18 25.47 -3.51 -1.27
CA PHE A 18 24.14 -4.07 -1.25
C PHE A 18 23.76 -4.30 0.22
N ALA A 19 22.95 -3.39 0.78
CA ALA A 19 22.38 -3.61 2.10
C ALA A 19 21.37 -4.77 2.00
N ASN A 20 21.82 -5.98 2.35
CA ASN A 20 20.96 -7.16 2.43
C ASN A 20 20.07 -7.17 3.67
N SER A 21 20.24 -6.21 4.59
CA SER A 21 19.50 -6.11 5.84
C SER A 21 19.21 -4.66 6.21
N PRO A 22 18.12 -4.38 6.95
CA PRO A 22 17.82 -3.04 7.45
C PRO A 22 18.97 -2.46 8.29
N ILE A 23 19.16 -1.13 8.20
CA ILE A 23 20.20 -0.40 8.92
C ILE A 23 19.58 0.69 9.82
N GLY A 24 20.39 1.35 10.65
CA GLY A 24 19.94 2.43 11.53
C GLY A 24 19.07 1.94 12.70
N PHE A 25 18.11 2.76 13.14
CA PHE A 25 17.22 2.41 14.26
C PHE A 25 16.34 1.18 13.99
N GLY A 26 16.15 0.81 12.72
CA GLY A 26 15.41 -0.39 12.31
C GLY A 26 16.29 -1.64 12.11
N ASN A 27 17.56 -1.63 12.51
CA ASN A 27 18.52 -2.71 12.18
C ASN A 27 18.20 -4.10 12.75
N LYS A 28 17.21 -4.20 13.65
CA LYS A 28 16.72 -5.48 14.19
C LYS A 28 15.49 -6.02 13.46
N ALA A 29 14.95 -5.27 12.49
CA ALA A 29 13.82 -5.74 11.71
C ALA A 29 14.27 -6.87 10.76
N THR A 30 13.67 -8.04 10.92
CA THR A 30 13.78 -9.19 10.01
C THR A 30 12.53 -9.37 9.16
N GLY A 31 11.45 -8.66 9.47
CA GLY A 31 10.19 -8.77 8.77
C GLY A 31 9.61 -10.17 8.92
N GLY A 32 9.22 -10.77 7.78
CA GLY A 32 8.68 -12.12 7.72
C GLY A 32 9.68 -13.23 7.41
N GLU A 33 10.98 -13.01 7.62
CA GLU A 33 12.03 -14.01 7.39
C GLU A 33 11.68 -15.38 8.02
N GLY A 34 11.87 -16.46 7.25
CA GLY A 34 11.54 -17.84 7.65
C GLY A 34 10.04 -18.17 7.64
N GLY A 35 9.20 -17.23 7.18
CA GLY A 35 7.77 -17.35 7.09
C GLY A 35 7.23 -17.99 5.81
N VAL A 36 5.91 -17.96 5.66
CA VAL A 36 5.23 -18.34 4.42
C VAL A 36 5.45 -17.26 3.36
N GLU A 37 5.72 -17.67 2.13
CA GLU A 37 5.82 -16.77 0.98
C GLU A 37 4.50 -16.71 0.21
N TYR A 38 4.07 -15.49 -0.10
CA TYR A 38 2.88 -15.20 -0.90
C TYR A 38 3.29 -14.37 -2.11
N HIS A 39 2.65 -14.63 -3.23
CA HIS A 39 2.74 -13.85 -4.46
C HIS A 39 1.35 -13.35 -4.79
N VAL A 40 1.19 -12.02 -4.86
CA VAL A 40 -0.12 -11.40 -4.97
C VAL A 40 -0.16 -10.42 -6.14
N ASN A 41 -1.27 -10.45 -6.86
CA ASN A 41 -1.54 -9.65 -8.05
C ASN A 41 -2.77 -8.74 -7.87
N THR A 42 -3.57 -8.98 -6.83
CA THR A 42 -4.75 -8.18 -6.52
C THR A 42 -4.77 -7.72 -5.06
N PHE A 43 -5.50 -6.63 -4.78
CA PHE A 43 -5.66 -6.15 -3.40
C PHE A 43 -6.33 -7.19 -2.50
N LYS A 44 -7.29 -7.95 -3.03
CA LYS A 44 -7.94 -9.07 -2.31
C LYS A 44 -6.94 -10.15 -1.92
N GLU A 45 -6.03 -10.51 -2.83
CA GLU A 45 -4.96 -11.47 -2.53
C GLU A 45 -3.99 -10.92 -1.47
N LEU A 46 -3.65 -9.62 -1.53
CA LEU A 46 -2.85 -8.96 -0.49
C LEU A 46 -3.52 -9.07 0.88
N ILE A 47 -4.81 -8.76 1.00
CA ILE A 47 -5.54 -8.87 2.27
C ILE A 47 -5.58 -10.31 2.79
N ASN A 48 -5.81 -11.29 1.91
CA ASN A 48 -5.79 -12.71 2.31
C ASN A 48 -4.38 -13.16 2.76
N ALA A 49 -3.33 -12.72 2.08
CA ALA A 49 -1.95 -13.01 2.47
C ALA A 49 -1.60 -12.39 3.83
N LEU A 50 -2.11 -11.18 4.12
CA LEU A 50 -1.92 -10.51 5.41
C LEU A 50 -2.62 -11.26 6.56
N ASP A 51 -3.80 -11.85 6.31
CA ASP A 51 -4.51 -12.72 7.27
C ASP A 51 -3.73 -14.02 7.55
N ASN A 52 -2.98 -14.51 6.56
CA ASN A 52 -2.06 -15.65 6.69
C ASN A 52 -2.75 -16.90 7.27
N ASN A 53 -3.88 -17.27 6.67
CA ASN A 53 -4.72 -18.40 7.07
C ASN A 53 -5.17 -18.30 8.54
N GLY A 54 -5.60 -17.12 8.97
CA GLY A 54 -6.04 -16.83 10.34
C GLY A 54 -4.92 -16.67 11.37
N ASN A 55 -3.65 -16.56 10.94
CA ASN A 55 -2.52 -16.28 11.83
C ASN A 55 -1.73 -15.04 11.35
N PRO A 56 -2.32 -13.84 11.47
CA PRO A 56 -1.77 -12.62 10.89
C PRO A 56 -0.42 -12.23 11.50
N THR A 57 -0.07 -12.66 12.71
CA THR A 57 1.21 -12.31 13.34
C THR A 57 2.34 -13.31 13.08
N ALA A 58 2.06 -14.46 12.47
CA ALA A 58 3.12 -15.39 12.09
C ALA A 58 3.99 -14.81 10.95
N PRO A 59 5.30 -15.13 10.89
CA PRO A 59 6.19 -14.61 9.86
C PRO A 59 5.66 -14.87 8.45
N LYS A 60 5.70 -13.85 7.58
CA LYS A 60 5.30 -13.98 6.18
C LYS A 60 5.99 -12.96 5.25
N ILE A 61 6.30 -13.39 4.04
CA ILE A 61 6.82 -12.53 2.98
C ILE A 61 5.76 -12.45 1.88
N ILE A 62 5.38 -11.24 1.50
CA ILE A 62 4.36 -10.97 0.49
C ILE A 62 5.02 -10.22 -0.66
N TYR A 63 5.09 -10.86 -1.81
CA TYR A 63 5.56 -10.29 -3.06
C TYR A 63 4.40 -9.67 -3.84
N ILE A 64 4.52 -8.39 -4.16
CA ILE A 64 3.59 -7.68 -5.04
C ILE A 64 4.10 -7.88 -6.48
N ASP A 65 3.39 -8.68 -7.27
CA ASP A 65 3.83 -9.06 -8.62
C ASP A 65 3.20 -8.22 -9.74
N SER A 66 2.11 -7.52 -9.43
CA SER A 66 1.38 -6.68 -10.39
C SER A 66 0.98 -5.34 -9.75
N PRO A 67 0.78 -4.28 -10.55
CA PRO A 67 0.14 -3.05 -10.08
C PRO A 67 -1.23 -3.34 -9.46
N MET A 68 -1.56 -2.61 -8.40
CA MET A 68 -2.86 -2.68 -7.74
C MET A 68 -3.41 -1.26 -7.59
N ASN A 69 -4.70 -1.10 -7.85
CA ASN A 69 -5.42 0.13 -7.57
C ASN A 69 -6.60 -0.17 -6.63
N GLY A 70 -6.63 0.49 -5.48
CA GLY A 70 -7.65 0.26 -4.43
C GLY A 70 -9.06 0.71 -4.82
N LEU A 71 -9.21 1.45 -5.92
CA LEU A 71 -10.49 1.88 -6.47
C LEU A 71 -10.87 1.13 -7.76
N ILE A 72 -10.17 0.07 -8.12
CA ILE A 72 -10.53 -0.79 -9.27
C ILE A 72 -11.01 -2.14 -8.74
N ASP A 73 -12.21 -2.57 -9.16
CA ASP A 73 -12.78 -3.86 -8.78
C ASP A 73 -12.16 -5.04 -9.58
N GLU A 74 -12.57 -6.26 -9.24
CA GLU A 74 -12.06 -7.49 -9.88
C GLU A 74 -12.41 -7.62 -11.37
N ASN A 75 -13.33 -6.80 -11.89
CA ASN A 75 -13.70 -6.73 -13.30
C ASN A 75 -13.04 -5.56 -14.03
N GLY A 76 -12.18 -4.79 -13.35
CA GLY A 76 -11.51 -3.62 -13.92
C GLY A 76 -12.38 -2.35 -13.91
N LYS A 77 -13.51 -2.34 -13.19
CA LYS A 77 -14.38 -1.17 -13.07
C LYS A 77 -13.89 -0.27 -11.94
N GLU A 78 -13.86 1.03 -12.18
CA GLU A 78 -13.66 2.02 -11.13
C GLU A 78 -14.82 2.04 -10.12
N ILE A 79 -14.48 2.02 -8.84
CA ILE A 79 -15.39 2.07 -7.69
C ILE A 79 -15.62 3.54 -7.35
N THR A 80 -16.80 4.04 -7.66
CA THR A 80 -17.20 5.42 -7.35
C THR A 80 -17.84 5.51 -5.97
N ALA A 81 -17.95 6.72 -5.41
CA ALA A 81 -18.64 6.94 -4.14
C ALA A 81 -20.12 6.52 -4.20
N GLU A 82 -20.75 6.70 -5.36
CA GLU A 82 -22.12 6.29 -5.67
C GLU A 82 -22.30 4.76 -5.66
N ASP A 83 -21.27 4.00 -6.06
CA ASP A 83 -21.30 2.53 -6.03
C ASP A 83 -21.27 1.98 -4.60
N LEU A 84 -20.64 2.71 -3.66
CA LEU A 84 -20.43 2.24 -2.29
C LEU A 84 -21.72 2.26 -1.46
N VAL A 85 -22.56 3.28 -1.65
CA VAL A 85 -23.79 3.48 -0.85
C VAL A 85 -24.95 3.88 -1.75
N PRO A 86 -25.95 3.00 -1.94
CA PRO A 86 -27.14 3.33 -2.71
C PRO A 86 -27.83 4.60 -2.21
N GLY A 87 -28.09 5.52 -3.13
CA GLY A 87 -28.75 6.80 -2.84
C GLY A 87 -27.80 7.94 -2.45
N TYR A 88 -26.51 7.67 -2.23
CA TYR A 88 -25.51 8.73 -2.19
C TYR A 88 -25.31 9.36 -3.58
N SER A 89 -24.92 10.63 -3.61
CA SER A 89 -24.55 11.38 -4.80
C SER A 89 -23.62 12.50 -4.38
N PHE A 90 -22.42 12.55 -4.98
CA PHE A 90 -21.45 13.60 -4.70
C PHE A 90 -21.98 14.97 -5.09
N GLN A 91 -22.71 15.07 -6.21
CA GLN A 91 -23.35 16.31 -6.64
C GLN A 91 -24.34 16.86 -5.59
N LYS A 92 -25.20 16.01 -5.03
CA LYS A 92 -26.13 16.42 -3.95
C LYS A 92 -25.41 16.81 -2.67
N TYR A 93 -24.28 16.17 -2.37
CA TYR A 93 -23.44 16.54 -1.24
C TYR A 93 -22.83 17.94 -1.42
N LEU A 94 -22.39 18.28 -2.64
CA LEU A 94 -21.88 19.62 -2.96
C LEU A 94 -22.96 20.70 -2.89
N GLU A 95 -24.21 20.38 -3.27
CA GLU A 95 -25.37 21.28 -3.15
C GLU A 95 -25.73 21.64 -1.70
N CYS A 96 -25.20 20.90 -0.73
CA CYS A 96 -25.36 21.18 0.70
C CYS A 96 -24.37 22.21 1.25
N PHE A 97 -23.51 22.77 0.41
CA PHE A 97 -22.64 23.88 0.78
C PHE A 97 -23.14 25.19 0.16
N SER A 98 -22.86 26.31 0.84
CA SER A 98 -22.96 27.64 0.23
C SER A 98 -22.11 27.73 -1.03
N ASN A 99 -22.43 28.67 -1.94
CA ASN A 99 -21.69 28.84 -3.20
C ASN A 99 -20.17 29.08 -3.01
N ASP A 100 -19.77 29.62 -1.85
CA ASP A 100 -18.36 29.82 -1.47
C ASP A 100 -17.74 28.62 -0.72
N GLY A 101 -18.52 27.57 -0.44
CA GLY A 101 -18.09 26.35 0.23
C GLY A 101 -17.88 26.46 1.75
N LEU A 102 -18.14 27.64 2.34
CA LEU A 102 -17.78 27.91 3.74
C LEU A 102 -18.85 27.48 4.75
N GLN A 103 -20.09 27.30 4.31
CA GLN A 103 -21.21 26.94 5.17
C GLN A 103 -21.89 25.66 4.70
N TRP A 104 -22.22 24.80 5.65
CA TRP A 104 -23.07 23.63 5.45
C TRP A 104 -24.54 23.99 5.71
N PHE A 105 -25.44 23.54 4.85
CA PHE A 105 -26.88 23.69 5.03
C PHE A 105 -27.42 22.59 5.94
N ASP A 106 -27.93 22.97 7.11
CA ASP A 106 -28.49 22.06 8.11
C ASP A 106 -29.96 21.70 7.81
N THR A 107 -30.21 21.12 6.63
CA THR A 107 -31.53 20.59 6.24
C THR A 107 -31.57 19.06 6.42
N ASP A 108 -32.78 18.50 6.48
CA ASP A 108 -32.99 17.05 6.59
C ASP A 108 -32.35 16.30 5.40
N GLU A 109 -32.47 16.82 4.18
CA GLU A 109 -31.86 16.25 2.99
C GLU A 109 -30.33 16.25 3.07
N CYS A 110 -29.75 17.35 3.55
CA CYS A 110 -28.31 17.48 3.67
C CYS A 110 -27.75 16.57 4.78
N ASN A 111 -28.40 16.55 5.93
CA ASN A 111 -28.03 15.63 7.00
C ASN A 111 -28.18 14.15 6.57
N LYS A 112 -29.16 13.84 5.72
CA LYS A 112 -29.28 12.51 5.11
C LYS A 112 -28.13 12.18 4.17
N ILE A 113 -27.72 13.09 3.27
CA ILE A 113 -26.61 12.83 2.34
C ILE A 113 -25.28 12.69 3.09
N GLU A 114 -25.05 13.47 4.14
CA GLU A 114 -23.86 13.34 5.00
C GLU A 114 -23.85 12.01 5.77
N ASN A 115 -25.00 11.56 6.26
CA ASN A 115 -25.10 10.24 6.88
C ASN A 115 -24.81 9.10 5.88
N LEU A 116 -25.19 9.24 4.61
CA LEU A 116 -24.83 8.28 3.56
C LEU A 116 -23.32 8.33 3.25
N ARG A 117 -22.72 9.53 3.19
CA ARG A 117 -21.26 9.69 3.02
C ARG A 117 -20.49 8.98 4.14
N LYS A 118 -20.91 9.17 5.40
CA LYS A 118 -20.31 8.50 6.57
C LYS A 118 -20.45 6.98 6.52
N GLN A 119 -21.53 6.45 5.96
CA GLN A 119 -21.69 5.01 5.74
C GLN A 119 -20.74 4.49 4.66
N GLY A 120 -20.41 5.30 3.65
CA GLY A 120 -19.52 4.92 2.56
C GLY A 120 -18.06 4.81 2.97
N THR A 121 -17.59 5.67 3.88
CA THR A 121 -16.20 5.67 4.36
C THR A 121 -15.71 4.28 4.81
N PRO A 122 -16.35 3.56 5.75
CA PRO A 122 -15.89 2.23 6.17
C PRO A 122 -16.05 1.16 5.09
N ILE A 123 -16.83 1.40 4.03
CA ILE A 123 -16.92 0.49 2.88
C ILE A 123 -15.73 0.73 1.96
N GLN A 124 -15.41 1.99 1.64
CA GLN A 124 -14.23 2.35 0.85
C GLN A 124 -12.95 1.83 1.48
N GLU A 125 -12.81 1.96 2.82
CA GLU A 125 -11.63 1.47 3.55
C GLU A 125 -11.36 -0.02 3.30
N LYS A 126 -12.38 -0.85 3.03
CA LYS A 126 -12.19 -2.28 2.73
C LYS A 126 -11.47 -2.54 1.41
N TYR A 127 -11.47 -1.57 0.51
CA TYR A 127 -10.82 -1.67 -0.80
C TYR A 127 -9.49 -0.93 -0.86
N THR A 128 -9.29 0.06 0.01
CA THR A 128 -8.11 0.94 -0.05
C THR A 128 -7.16 0.74 1.12
N LYS A 129 -7.54 0.12 2.25
CA LYS A 129 -6.71 0.06 3.45
C LYS A 129 -6.22 -1.36 3.76
N ALA A 130 -4.90 -1.54 3.72
CA ALA A 130 -4.24 -2.77 4.16
C ALA A 130 -3.61 -2.55 5.54
N ILE A 131 -4.11 -3.26 6.56
CA ILE A 131 -3.50 -3.27 7.90
C ILE A 131 -2.36 -4.28 7.90
N ILE A 132 -1.15 -3.83 8.22
CA ILE A 132 0.05 -4.66 8.15
C ILE A 132 0.38 -5.19 9.55
N PRO A 133 0.23 -6.51 9.81
CA PRO A 133 0.53 -7.09 11.11
C PRO A 133 2.04 -7.32 11.29
N SER A 134 2.44 -7.58 12.53
CA SER A 134 3.84 -7.86 12.88
C SER A 134 4.44 -9.04 12.09
N ASN A 135 5.77 -9.07 11.99
CA ASN A 135 6.53 -10.13 11.30
C ASN A 135 6.13 -10.27 9.82
N THR A 136 6.03 -9.14 9.13
CA THR A 136 5.60 -9.10 7.73
C THR A 136 6.62 -8.38 6.87
N SER A 137 7.00 -8.98 5.75
CA SER A 137 7.74 -8.33 4.68
C SER A 137 6.82 -8.12 3.48
N ILE A 138 6.72 -6.89 2.96
CA ILE A 138 6.06 -6.60 1.68
C ILE A 138 7.12 -6.12 0.71
N ILE A 139 7.25 -6.82 -0.41
CA ILE A 139 8.33 -6.61 -1.38
C ILE A 139 7.72 -6.50 -2.78
N GLY A 140 8.02 -5.44 -3.53
CA GLY A 140 7.65 -5.42 -4.94
C GLY A 140 8.58 -6.28 -5.79
N SER A 141 8.02 -7.11 -6.65
CA SER A 141 8.72 -7.88 -7.68
C SER A 141 8.98 -7.03 -8.94
N GLY A 142 9.96 -6.12 -8.85
CA GLY A 142 10.46 -5.33 -10.01
C GLY A 142 9.91 -3.90 -10.12
N ASP A 143 10.27 -3.23 -11.22
CA ASP A 143 10.18 -1.77 -11.38
C ASP A 143 8.75 -1.24 -11.61
N ASN A 144 7.80 -2.10 -11.96
CA ASN A 144 6.41 -1.74 -12.23
C ASN A 144 5.46 -2.11 -11.09
N THR A 145 5.96 -2.24 -9.87
CA THR A 145 5.12 -2.58 -8.70
C THR A 145 4.57 -1.32 -8.06
N GLN A 146 3.35 -0.98 -8.46
CA GLN A 146 2.68 0.24 -8.04
C GLN A 146 1.42 -0.07 -7.24
N LEU A 147 1.27 0.58 -6.09
CA LEU A 147 0.07 0.56 -5.27
C LEU A 147 -0.60 1.93 -5.34
N GLU A 148 -1.62 2.06 -6.19
CA GLU A 148 -2.40 3.29 -6.34
C GLU A 148 -3.64 3.26 -5.46
N GLU A 149 -4.00 4.40 -4.87
CA GLU A 149 -5.20 4.50 -4.03
C GLU A 149 -5.26 3.46 -2.89
N VAL A 150 -4.09 3.02 -2.43
CA VAL A 150 -3.91 2.05 -1.34
C VAL A 150 -3.13 2.69 -0.20
N SER A 151 -3.67 2.56 1.00
CA SER A 151 -3.02 2.93 2.26
C SER A 151 -2.48 1.68 2.95
N LEU A 152 -1.16 1.61 3.09
CA LEU A 152 -0.49 0.64 3.96
C LEU A 152 -0.44 1.20 5.38
N ASN A 153 -1.11 0.51 6.31
CA ASN A 153 -1.27 0.97 7.68
C ASN A 153 -0.51 0.05 8.65
N ILE A 154 0.60 0.55 9.19
CA ILE A 154 1.39 -0.12 10.22
C ILE A 154 1.06 0.52 11.56
N ASN A 155 0.02 0.00 12.23
CA ASN A 155 -0.42 0.47 13.53
C ASN A 155 -0.30 -0.65 14.56
N ASN A 156 0.35 -0.38 15.69
CA ASN A 156 0.56 -1.35 16.78
C ASN A 156 1.19 -2.68 16.31
N ALA A 157 2.11 -2.60 15.35
CA ALA A 157 2.84 -3.74 14.80
C ALA A 157 4.35 -3.50 14.92
N ASP A 158 5.08 -4.59 15.09
CA ASP A 158 6.54 -4.61 15.20
C ASP A 158 7.14 -5.48 14.09
N ASN A 159 8.41 -5.28 13.78
CA ASN A 159 9.14 -6.15 12.86
C ASN A 159 8.49 -6.24 11.46
N VAL A 160 8.31 -5.08 10.82
CA VAL A 160 7.77 -4.97 9.45
C VAL A 160 8.86 -4.46 8.52
N VAL A 161 8.94 -5.04 7.32
CA VAL A 161 9.83 -4.60 6.24
C VAL A 161 8.98 -4.27 5.02
N ILE A 162 9.16 -3.08 4.45
CA ILE A 162 8.59 -2.68 3.17
C ILE A 162 9.74 -2.31 2.24
N LYS A 163 9.79 -2.91 1.05
CA LYS A 163 10.90 -2.74 0.11
C LYS A 163 10.43 -2.78 -1.34
N ASN A 164 11.09 -2.01 -2.19
CA ASN A 164 10.91 -2.05 -3.64
C ASN A 164 9.46 -1.87 -4.10
N LEU A 165 8.71 -0.95 -3.46
CA LEU A 165 7.35 -0.60 -3.84
C LEU A 165 7.31 0.85 -4.33
N SER A 166 6.49 1.10 -5.35
CA SER A 166 6.01 2.43 -5.71
C SER A 166 4.62 2.63 -5.12
N ILE A 167 4.39 3.76 -4.45
CA ILE A 167 3.12 4.13 -3.79
C ILE A 167 2.79 5.56 -4.19
#